data_AF-A0A1U7HIU5-F1
#
_entry.id   AF-A0A1U7HIU5-F1
#
_cell.length_a   1.000
_cell.length_b   1.000
_cell.length_c   1.000
_cell.angle_alpha   90.00
_cell.angle_beta   90.00
_cell.angle_gamma   90.00
#
_symmetry.space_group_name_H-M   'P 1'
#
loop_
_entity.id
_entity.type
_entity.pdbx_description
1 polymer ?
#
loop_
_entity_poly.entity_id
_entity_poly.type
_entity_poly.pdbx_seq_one_letter_code
_entity_poly.pdbx_strand_id
1 'polypeptide(L)'
;MAITPKSLTDEKSKPIGRSLWWRFLKYAIVGIFANAGLWAIAIIYLKNTPPTYTSEATLNVAGNGPGVSVNLPEIGQAYTSSASAFGSSSSDPRENYKIIASSATVIKAAAQSLKIPQEAFGEPRIKLINNTTLLSIAINGKDPEKTQQKLQALYRALNEKLNYLRQTERTERDRSNQKALSDAQKKLTEAQRRLSEYKAESGLNSSSQIKELISNIELLRKQRSEIYAQQQQLGSRLKQLSVNLQLSPQEAADALVLQTDQQFQKSFSEYTTATTTLKALLSDRGPNYPDVVAARQQQEAALAMLLERGKALLGKPVEQLTLERLNLDNSNGSGGQRAQLFQQLVTLESDYQGLTAQVRTLTQQVQKLETRLQGLSQKEAVLDALLRQLQIAEAVFASTLAKVDLGRGDPFGSFPLIQMVEEPSLPEEPTAPKPKLVLAGAVLGSLLVTTSLTLIWWRDPLATATKKILKEIVA
;
A
#
# COMPACT_ATOMS: atom_id res chain seq x y z
N MET A 1 -97.06 47.06 97.65
CA MET A 1 -97.62 47.09 96.29
C MET A 1 -96.53 46.61 95.33
N ALA A 2 -96.81 45.54 94.59
CA ALA A 2 -96.12 44.97 93.43
C ALA A 2 -94.66 44.47 93.56
N ILE A 3 -94.52 43.14 93.54
CA ILE A 3 -93.34 42.39 93.08
C ILE A 3 -93.81 41.52 91.90
N THR A 4 -93.10 41.50 90.77
CA THR A 4 -93.00 40.33 89.88
C THR A 4 -91.86 40.48 88.86
N PRO A 5 -90.97 39.48 88.71
CA PRO A 5 -89.94 39.40 87.66
C PRO A 5 -90.38 38.52 86.48
N LYS A 6 -89.70 38.59 85.32
CA LYS A 6 -89.88 37.61 84.25
C LYS A 6 -88.55 37.18 83.62
N SER A 7 -88.54 35.91 83.24
CA SER A 7 -87.47 34.92 83.22
C SER A 7 -86.86 34.64 81.83
N LEU A 8 -85.75 33.89 81.90
CA LEU A 8 -84.98 33.23 80.85
C LEU A 8 -85.75 32.25 79.94
N THR A 9 -85.19 32.10 78.73
CA THR A 9 -85.08 30.92 77.83
C THR A 9 -86.33 30.22 77.30
N ASP A 10 -86.42 30.07 75.97
CA ASP A 10 -86.54 28.73 75.37
C ASP A 10 -86.09 28.68 73.89
N GLU A 11 -85.12 27.80 73.59
CA GLU A 11 -84.49 27.57 72.30
C GLU A 11 -85.12 26.32 71.66
N LYS A 12 -85.93 26.49 70.60
CA LYS A 12 -86.55 25.36 69.89
C LYS A 12 -85.63 24.79 68.80
N SER A 13 -85.19 23.56 69.02
CA SER A 13 -84.48 22.67 68.09
C SER A 13 -85.30 22.35 66.82
N LYS A 14 -84.72 22.59 65.63
CA LYS A 14 -85.29 22.23 64.30
C LYS A 14 -85.17 20.72 64.01
N PRO A 15 -86.18 20.09 63.37
CA PRO A 15 -86.13 18.66 63.00
C PRO A 15 -85.20 18.43 61.79
N ILE A 16 -84.16 17.62 61.99
CA ILE A 16 -83.03 17.39 61.06
C ILE A 16 -83.40 16.49 59.85
N GLY A 17 -84.52 15.75 59.89
CA GLY A 17 -84.86 14.72 58.89
C GLY A 17 -85.28 15.21 57.49
N ARG A 18 -85.98 16.34 57.35
CA ARG A 18 -86.46 16.82 56.02
C ARG A 18 -85.36 17.43 55.15
N SER A 19 -84.30 17.99 55.75
CA SER A 19 -83.23 18.66 54.99
C SER A 19 -82.26 17.67 54.32
N LEU A 20 -82.01 16.52 54.94
CA LEU A 20 -81.13 15.48 54.39
C LEU A 20 -81.72 14.81 53.15
N TRP A 21 -83.03 14.56 53.16
CA TRP A 21 -83.73 13.90 52.04
C TRP A 21 -83.74 14.76 50.77
N TRP A 22 -84.01 16.06 50.88
CA TRP A 22 -83.93 16.99 49.74
C TRP A 22 -82.51 17.14 49.18
N ARG A 23 -81.49 17.03 50.04
CA ARG A 23 -80.08 17.04 49.59
C ARG A 23 -79.74 15.75 48.86
N PHE A 24 -80.13 14.60 49.41
CA PHE A 24 -79.99 13.31 48.75
C PHE A 24 -80.64 13.33 47.37
N LEU A 25 -81.88 13.81 47.27
CA LEU A 25 -82.60 13.90 46.00
C LEU A 25 -81.86 14.79 44.98
N LYS A 26 -81.27 15.92 45.39
CA LYS A 26 -80.47 16.79 44.52
C LYS A 26 -79.21 16.08 43.99
N TYR A 27 -78.42 15.43 44.85
CA TYR A 27 -77.22 14.71 44.42
C TYR A 27 -77.55 13.45 43.62
N ALA A 28 -78.66 12.77 43.94
CA ALA A 28 -79.15 11.63 43.16
C ALA A 28 -79.57 12.05 41.75
N ILE A 29 -80.30 13.16 41.61
CA ILE A 29 -80.68 13.71 40.29
C ILE A 29 -79.41 14.09 39.49
N VAL A 30 -78.48 14.82 40.10
CA VAL A 30 -77.20 15.18 39.44
C VAL A 30 -76.40 13.94 39.05
N GLY A 31 -76.36 12.92 39.92
CA GLY A 31 -75.71 11.64 39.63
C GLY A 31 -76.36 10.89 38.48
N ILE A 32 -77.69 10.85 38.41
CA ILE A 32 -78.42 10.23 37.30
C ILE A 32 -78.10 10.95 35.99
N PHE A 33 -78.15 12.29 35.95
CA PHE A 33 -77.84 13.05 34.74
C PHE A 33 -76.38 12.93 34.32
N ALA A 34 -75.44 12.95 35.25
CA ALA A 34 -74.01 12.79 34.96
C ALA A 34 -73.68 11.40 34.41
N ASN A 35 -74.23 10.35 35.02
CA ASN A 35 -74.08 8.99 34.52
C ASN A 35 -74.80 8.81 33.17
N ALA A 36 -76.01 9.33 33.01
CA ALA A 36 -76.74 9.28 31.74
C ALA A 36 -75.96 9.99 30.62
N GLY A 37 -75.35 11.14 30.90
CA GLY A 37 -74.47 11.84 29.96
C GLY A 37 -73.23 11.01 29.56
N LEU A 38 -72.57 10.39 30.54
CA LEU A 38 -71.40 9.54 30.31
C LEU A 38 -71.74 8.31 29.45
N TRP A 39 -72.85 7.62 29.75
CA TRP A 39 -73.33 6.50 28.95
C TRP A 39 -73.81 6.93 27.56
N ALA A 40 -74.48 8.08 27.45
CA ALA A 40 -74.86 8.64 26.16
C ALA A 40 -73.63 8.89 25.27
N ILE A 41 -72.56 9.48 25.81
CA ILE A 41 -71.31 9.71 25.08
C ILE A 41 -70.68 8.38 24.65
N ALA A 42 -70.62 7.38 25.53
CA ALA A 42 -70.06 6.07 25.22
C ALA A 42 -70.85 5.34 24.11
N ILE A 43 -72.18 5.38 24.15
CA ILE A 43 -73.05 4.77 23.14
C ILE A 43 -72.97 5.52 21.80
N ILE A 44 -72.99 6.85 21.83
CA ILE A 44 -72.82 7.69 20.64
C ILE A 44 -71.45 7.41 19.99
N TYR A 45 -70.39 7.29 20.79
CA TYR A 45 -69.06 6.93 20.30
C TYR A 45 -69.05 5.56 19.60
N LEU A 46 -69.63 4.53 20.22
CA LEU A 46 -69.68 3.18 19.63
C LEU A 46 -70.52 3.11 18.36
N LYS A 47 -71.60 3.88 18.28
CA LYS A 47 -72.50 3.88 17.11
C LYS A 47 -71.96 4.69 15.93
N ASN A 48 -71.27 5.80 16.20
CA ASN A 48 -70.83 6.73 15.16
C ASN A 48 -69.39 6.49 14.70
N THR A 49 -68.58 5.73 15.44
CA THR A 49 -67.19 5.43 15.04
C THR A 49 -67.17 4.25 14.07
N PRO A 50 -66.77 4.45 12.79
CA PRO A 50 -66.71 3.36 11.83
C PRO A 50 -65.66 2.30 12.22
N PRO A 51 -65.91 1.00 11.97
CA PRO A 51 -64.94 -0.04 12.25
C PRO A 51 -63.68 0.18 11.43
N THR A 52 -62.53 0.06 12.09
CA THR A 52 -61.21 0.13 11.47
C THR A 52 -60.52 -1.21 11.63
N TYR A 53 -60.04 -1.76 10.53
CA TYR A 53 -59.32 -3.02 10.45
C TYR A 53 -57.84 -2.75 10.26
N THR A 54 -56.99 -3.57 10.86
CA THR A 54 -55.53 -3.48 10.72
C THR A 54 -55.00 -4.76 10.10
N SER A 55 -54.33 -4.65 8.96
CA SER A 55 -53.53 -5.74 8.39
C SER A 55 -52.09 -5.55 8.83
N GLU A 56 -51.44 -6.62 9.27
CA GLU A 56 -50.06 -6.63 9.74
C GLU A 56 -49.24 -7.64 8.92
N ALA A 57 -47.97 -7.33 8.68
CA ALA A 57 -47.01 -8.20 8.02
C ALA A 57 -45.64 -8.07 8.67
N THR A 58 -44.87 -9.14 8.65
CA THR A 58 -43.51 -9.17 9.21
C THR A 58 -42.50 -9.41 8.09
N LEU A 59 -41.53 -8.51 7.97
CA LEU A 59 -40.44 -8.58 6.99
C LEU A 59 -39.11 -8.84 7.70
N ASN A 60 -38.27 -9.70 7.12
CA ASN A 60 -36.88 -9.85 7.48
C ASN A 60 -36.02 -9.02 6.52
N VAL A 61 -35.15 -8.17 7.06
CA VAL A 61 -34.11 -7.50 6.28
C VAL A 61 -32.85 -8.32 6.43
N ALA A 62 -32.36 -8.93 5.34
CA ALA A 62 -31.16 -9.77 5.40
C ALA A 62 -29.99 -9.01 6.02
N GLY A 63 -29.34 -9.63 7.02
CA GLY A 63 -28.16 -9.08 7.68
C GLY A 63 -26.90 -9.12 6.81
N ASN A 64 -25.83 -8.50 7.29
CA ASN A 64 -24.53 -8.44 6.60
C ASN A 64 -24.02 -9.84 6.23
N GLY A 65 -23.59 -10.04 4.98
CA GLY A 65 -22.88 -11.23 4.55
C GLY A 65 -21.42 -11.22 4.98
N PRO A 66 -20.72 -12.38 4.98
CA PRO A 66 -19.27 -12.41 5.10
C PRO A 66 -18.63 -11.74 3.88
N GLY A 67 -17.73 -10.78 4.11
CA GLY A 67 -16.96 -10.14 3.05
C GLY A 67 -16.02 -11.11 2.33
N VAL A 68 -15.60 -10.75 1.11
CA VAL A 68 -14.60 -11.52 0.34
C VAL A 68 -13.26 -10.79 0.41
N SER A 69 -12.24 -11.48 0.91
CA SER A 69 -10.86 -11.00 0.91
C SER A 69 -10.02 -11.80 -0.09
N VAL A 70 -9.33 -11.12 -0.99
CA VAL A 70 -8.30 -11.74 -1.84
C VAL A 70 -6.96 -11.14 -1.46
N ASN A 71 -6.05 -12.00 -1.00
CA ASN A 71 -4.66 -11.65 -0.77
C ASN A 71 -3.85 -12.06 -2.00
N LEU A 72 -3.24 -11.10 -2.70
CA LEU A 72 -2.29 -11.38 -3.78
C LEU A 72 -0.88 -11.26 -3.20
N PRO A 73 -0.14 -12.36 -3.04
CA PRO A 73 1.24 -12.34 -2.57
C PRO A 73 2.08 -11.34 -3.37
N GLU A 74 2.90 -10.54 -2.68
CA GLU A 74 3.80 -9.52 -3.27
C GLU A 74 3.15 -8.32 -3.97
N ILE A 75 1.81 -8.30 -4.12
CA ILE A 75 1.06 -7.26 -4.86
C ILE A 75 0.16 -6.44 -3.91
N GLY A 76 -0.47 -7.10 -2.92
CA GLY A 76 -1.33 -6.45 -1.91
C GLY A 76 -2.64 -7.20 -1.62
N GLN A 77 -3.48 -6.62 -0.76
CA GLN A 77 -4.79 -7.18 -0.40
C GLN A 77 -5.92 -6.36 -1.03
N ALA A 78 -6.89 -7.05 -1.62
CA ALA A 78 -8.18 -6.49 -1.99
C ALA A 78 -9.25 -7.06 -1.06
N TYR A 79 -9.99 -6.18 -0.38
CA TYR A 79 -11.07 -6.56 0.52
C TYR A 79 -12.38 -5.94 0.05
N THR A 80 -13.43 -6.74 -0.02
CA THR A 80 -14.81 -6.27 -0.15
C THR A 80 -15.60 -6.75 1.05
N SER A 81 -16.23 -5.82 1.77
CA SER A 81 -17.24 -6.16 2.77
C SER A 81 -18.62 -6.17 2.11
N SER A 82 -19.35 -7.26 2.27
CA SER A 82 -20.80 -7.35 1.98
C SER A 82 -21.65 -6.86 3.15
N ALA A 83 -21.05 -6.06 4.04
CA ALA A 83 -21.76 -5.34 5.08
C ALA A 83 -22.54 -4.18 4.46
N SER A 84 -23.77 -3.96 4.91
CA SER A 84 -24.53 -2.78 4.52
C SER A 84 -23.74 -1.53 4.85
N ALA A 85 -23.55 -0.65 3.86
CA ALA A 85 -22.87 0.64 4.03
C ALA A 85 -23.53 1.54 5.08
N PHE A 86 -24.73 1.17 5.56
CA PHE A 86 -25.53 1.91 6.53
C PHE A 86 -25.64 1.21 7.90
N GLY A 87 -25.09 0.00 8.03
CA GLY A 87 -25.05 -0.73 9.31
C GLY A 87 -23.75 -0.44 10.05
N SER A 88 -23.83 0.22 11.20
CA SER A 88 -22.72 0.41 12.13
C SER A 88 -23.17 0.06 13.55
N SER A 89 -22.23 -0.01 14.51
CA SER A 89 -22.59 -0.16 15.93
C SER A 89 -23.51 0.94 16.47
N SER A 90 -23.64 2.06 15.76
CA SER A 90 -24.47 3.21 16.11
C SER A 90 -25.70 3.42 15.21
N SER A 91 -25.90 2.60 14.17
CA SER A 91 -26.97 2.78 13.16
C SER A 91 -27.58 1.45 12.75
N ASP A 92 -28.89 1.31 12.95
CA ASP A 92 -29.65 0.17 12.49
C ASP A 92 -30.06 0.37 11.02
N PRO A 93 -29.57 -0.47 10.07
CA PRO A 93 -29.90 -0.31 8.66
C PRO A 93 -31.40 -0.44 8.38
N ARG A 94 -32.19 -1.07 9.26
CA ARG A 94 -33.64 -1.21 9.11
C ARG A 94 -34.39 0.12 9.24
N GLU A 95 -33.82 1.13 9.93
CA GLU A 95 -34.40 2.47 9.97
C GLU A 95 -34.47 3.10 8.57
N ASN A 96 -33.49 2.85 7.70
CA ASN A 96 -33.55 3.31 6.31
C ASN A 96 -34.70 2.64 5.54
N TYR A 97 -34.94 1.35 5.76
CA TYR A 97 -36.07 0.64 5.14
C TYR A 97 -37.42 1.18 5.61
N LYS A 98 -37.52 1.51 6.90
CA LYS A 98 -38.70 2.18 7.47
C LYS A 98 -38.94 3.54 6.81
N ILE A 99 -37.92 4.38 6.66
CA ILE A 99 -38.03 5.67 5.98
C ILE A 99 -38.43 5.51 4.51
N ILE A 100 -37.83 4.55 3.79
CA ILE A 100 -38.15 4.28 2.38
C ILE A 100 -39.60 3.80 2.25
N ALA A 101 -40.03 2.85 3.09
CA ALA A 101 -41.37 2.30 3.07
C ALA A 101 -42.46 3.32 3.43
N SER A 102 -42.17 4.25 4.34
CA SER A 102 -43.06 5.37 4.68
C SER A 102 -42.96 6.57 3.71
N SER A 103 -42.09 6.51 2.69
CA SER A 103 -41.91 7.63 1.77
C SER A 103 -43.13 7.84 0.87
N ALA A 104 -43.41 9.11 0.53
CA ALA A 104 -44.50 9.47 -0.36
C ALA A 104 -44.39 8.77 -1.74
N THR A 105 -43.17 8.53 -2.23
CA THR A 105 -42.95 7.82 -3.50
C THR A 105 -43.44 6.38 -3.45
N VAL A 106 -43.12 5.64 -2.37
CA VAL A 106 -43.52 4.24 -2.22
C VAL A 106 -45.04 4.15 -1.97
N ILE A 107 -45.57 5.03 -1.12
CA ILE A 107 -47.02 5.10 -0.84
C ILE A 107 -47.80 5.44 -2.13
N LYS A 108 -47.32 6.40 -2.93
CA LYS A 108 -47.94 6.77 -4.20
C LYS A 108 -47.92 5.61 -5.20
N ALA A 109 -46.79 4.91 -5.34
CA ALA A 109 -46.69 3.75 -6.22
C ALA A 109 -47.65 2.62 -5.79
N ALA A 110 -47.73 2.35 -4.48
CA ALA A 110 -48.66 1.38 -3.92
C ALA A 110 -50.13 1.77 -4.17
N ALA A 111 -50.49 3.05 -3.96
CA ALA A 111 -51.83 3.57 -4.22
C ALA A 111 -52.23 3.49 -5.71
N GLN A 112 -51.28 3.82 -6.60
CA GLN A 112 -51.45 3.70 -8.05
C GLN A 112 -51.70 2.25 -8.48
N SER A 113 -50.98 1.29 -7.90
CA SER A 113 -51.17 -0.15 -8.20
C SER A 113 -52.59 -0.64 -7.87
N LEU A 114 -53.23 -0.01 -6.88
CA LEU A 114 -54.60 -0.30 -6.45
C LEU A 114 -55.64 0.66 -7.04
N LYS A 115 -55.23 1.60 -7.91
CA LYS A 115 -56.09 2.62 -8.53
C LYS A 115 -56.88 3.46 -7.51
N ILE A 116 -56.27 3.76 -6.36
CA ILE A 116 -56.88 4.62 -5.33
C ILE A 116 -56.09 5.94 -5.18
N PRO A 117 -56.73 7.03 -4.72
CA PRO A 117 -56.02 8.26 -4.34
C PRO A 117 -54.99 8.00 -3.23
N GLN A 118 -53.90 8.76 -3.23
CA GLN A 118 -52.81 8.60 -2.26
C GLN A 118 -53.30 8.85 -0.82
N GLU A 119 -54.17 9.84 -0.65
CA GLU A 119 -54.77 10.22 0.63
C GLU A 119 -55.65 9.09 1.20
N ALA A 120 -56.25 8.30 0.30
CA ALA A 120 -57.08 7.16 0.68
C ALA A 120 -56.24 5.92 1.05
N PHE A 121 -54.94 5.89 0.74
CA PHE A 121 -54.04 4.78 1.09
C PHE A 121 -53.79 4.74 2.60
N GLY A 122 -53.51 5.89 3.20
CA GLY A 122 -53.16 6.04 4.62
C GLY A 122 -51.68 5.80 4.90
N GLU A 123 -51.22 6.18 6.09
CA GLU A 123 -49.81 5.99 6.48
C GLU A 123 -49.58 4.63 7.14
N PRO A 124 -48.60 3.83 6.67
CA PRO A 124 -48.24 2.58 7.32
C PRO A 124 -47.51 2.84 8.63
N ARG A 125 -47.87 2.09 9.67
CA ARG A 125 -47.14 2.03 10.94
C ARG A 125 -46.06 0.98 10.86
N ILE A 126 -44.80 1.39 10.95
CA ILE A 126 -43.64 0.51 10.84
C ILE A 126 -42.92 0.46 12.18
N LYS A 127 -42.74 -0.74 12.73
CA LYS A 127 -42.05 -0.99 14.00
C LYS A 127 -40.84 -1.89 13.77
N LEU A 128 -39.71 -1.51 14.34
CA LEU A 128 -38.52 -2.36 14.38
C LEU A 128 -38.59 -3.29 15.59
N ILE A 129 -38.37 -4.58 15.38
CA ILE A 129 -38.35 -5.55 16.48
C ILE A 129 -36.92 -5.56 17.05
N ASN A 130 -36.78 -5.12 18.29
CA ASN A 130 -35.49 -5.03 18.98
C ASN A 130 -34.77 -6.39 19.02
N ASN A 131 -33.44 -6.38 18.89
CA ASN A 131 -32.59 -7.58 18.93
C ASN A 131 -32.93 -8.66 17.87
N THR A 132 -33.52 -8.25 16.75
CA THR A 132 -33.78 -9.14 15.59
C THR A 132 -33.46 -8.43 14.29
N THR A 133 -33.59 -9.11 13.15
CA THR A 133 -33.54 -8.51 11.81
C THR A 133 -34.95 -8.18 11.26
N LEU A 134 -35.97 -8.30 12.10
CA LEU A 134 -37.38 -8.22 11.71
C LEU A 134 -37.93 -6.79 11.78
N LEU A 135 -38.85 -6.47 10.88
CA LEU A 135 -39.58 -5.22 10.77
C LEU A 135 -41.05 -5.54 10.56
N SER A 136 -41.91 -5.00 11.42
CA SER A 136 -43.37 -5.17 11.34
C SER A 136 -43.98 -3.95 10.65
N ILE A 137 -44.87 -4.20 9.69
CA ILE A 137 -45.62 -3.16 8.97
C ILE A 137 -47.10 -3.40 9.21
N ALA A 138 -47.81 -2.35 9.62
CA ALA A 138 -49.25 -2.38 9.82
C ALA A 138 -49.93 -1.24 9.06
N ILE A 139 -51.05 -1.52 8.41
CA ILE A 139 -51.88 -0.49 7.75
C ILE A 139 -53.33 -0.63 8.18
N ASN A 140 -54.02 0.52 8.30
CA ASN A 140 -55.42 0.57 8.67
C ASN A 140 -56.31 0.79 7.45
N GLY A 141 -57.50 0.21 7.47
CA GLY A 141 -58.54 0.48 6.48
C GLY A 141 -59.94 0.17 6.99
N LYS A 142 -60.92 0.51 6.17
CA LYS A 142 -62.36 0.33 6.48
C LYS A 142 -62.88 -1.08 6.13
N ASP A 143 -62.10 -1.82 5.33
CA ASP A 143 -62.50 -3.08 4.72
C ASP A 143 -61.32 -4.06 4.87
N PRO A 144 -61.51 -5.25 5.48
CA PRO A 144 -60.44 -6.22 5.74
C PRO A 144 -59.64 -6.60 4.49
N GLU A 145 -60.32 -6.96 3.40
CA GLU A 145 -59.69 -7.43 2.16
C GLU A 145 -58.91 -6.30 1.49
N LYS A 146 -59.49 -5.11 1.41
CA LYS A 146 -58.80 -3.94 0.85
C LYS A 146 -57.61 -3.53 1.71
N THR A 147 -57.67 -3.72 3.02
CA THR A 147 -56.56 -3.40 3.94
C THR A 147 -55.40 -4.36 3.75
N GLN A 148 -55.68 -5.65 3.55
CA GLN A 148 -54.68 -6.66 3.19
C GLN A 148 -54.04 -6.34 1.83
N GLN A 149 -54.85 -6.02 0.82
CA GLN A 149 -54.37 -5.64 -0.51
C GLN A 149 -53.48 -4.39 -0.48
N LYS A 150 -53.83 -3.39 0.34
CA LYS A 150 -52.97 -2.21 0.58
C LYS A 150 -51.60 -2.60 1.10
N LEU A 151 -51.52 -3.50 2.08
CA LEU A 151 -50.24 -3.91 2.63
C LEU A 151 -49.41 -4.73 1.63
N GLN A 152 -50.05 -5.59 0.84
CA GLN A 152 -49.40 -6.31 -0.27
C GLN A 152 -48.87 -5.35 -1.35
N ALA A 153 -49.66 -4.33 -1.73
CA ALA A 153 -49.26 -3.30 -2.67
C ALA A 153 -48.08 -2.48 -2.15
N LEU A 154 -48.09 -2.14 -0.85
CA LEU A 154 -46.97 -1.45 -0.20
C LEU A 154 -45.68 -2.28 -0.26
N TYR A 155 -45.76 -3.57 0.04
CA TYR A 155 -44.61 -4.47 -0.04
C TYR A 155 -44.03 -4.55 -1.46
N ARG A 156 -44.89 -4.68 -2.48
CA ARG A 156 -44.47 -4.69 -3.89
C ARG A 156 -43.77 -3.38 -4.28
N ALA A 157 -44.40 -2.24 -3.96
CA ALA A 157 -43.84 -0.92 -4.23
C ALA A 157 -42.50 -0.69 -3.50
N LEU A 158 -42.38 -1.15 -2.26
CA LEU A 158 -41.13 -1.10 -1.50
C LEU A 158 -40.04 -1.94 -2.19
N ASN A 159 -40.35 -3.17 -2.61
CA ASN A 159 -39.38 -4.04 -3.27
C ASN A 159 -38.93 -3.47 -4.63
N GLU A 160 -39.86 -2.92 -5.41
CA GLU A 160 -39.55 -2.21 -6.66
C GLU A 160 -38.65 -1.00 -6.42
N LYS A 161 -38.95 -0.17 -5.41
CA LYS A 161 -38.10 0.97 -5.05
C LYS A 161 -36.70 0.54 -4.62
N LEU A 162 -36.58 -0.53 -3.83
CA LEU A 162 -35.29 -1.08 -3.43
C LEU A 162 -34.52 -1.64 -4.63
N ASN A 163 -35.18 -2.34 -5.56
CA ASN A 163 -34.56 -2.81 -6.80
C ASN A 163 -34.04 -1.65 -7.67
N TYR A 164 -34.82 -0.58 -7.79
CA TYR A 164 -34.38 0.64 -8.46
C TYR A 164 -33.13 1.22 -7.79
N LEU A 165 -33.14 1.37 -6.46
CA LEU A 165 -31.99 1.89 -5.71
C LEU A 165 -30.74 1.00 -5.87
N ARG A 166 -30.89 -0.33 -5.83
CA ARG A 166 -29.80 -1.28 -6.11
C ARG A 166 -29.22 -1.07 -7.50
N GLN A 167 -30.07 -0.94 -8.52
CA GLN A 167 -29.61 -0.78 -9.91
C GLN A 167 -28.88 0.54 -10.13
N THR A 168 -29.42 1.64 -9.59
CA THR A 168 -28.77 2.95 -9.64
C THR A 168 -27.41 2.91 -8.93
N GLU A 169 -27.37 2.32 -7.74
CA GLU A 169 -26.14 2.23 -6.96
C GLU A 169 -25.06 1.40 -7.65
N ARG A 170 -25.42 0.26 -8.25
CA ARG A 170 -24.52 -0.54 -9.10
C ARG A 170 -23.97 0.27 -10.26
N THR A 171 -24.82 1.03 -10.95
CA THR A 171 -24.41 1.83 -12.11
C THR A 171 -23.42 2.93 -11.70
N GLU A 172 -23.68 3.62 -10.58
CA GLU A 172 -22.76 4.64 -10.06
C GLU A 172 -21.44 4.04 -9.55
N ARG A 173 -21.49 2.89 -8.86
CA ARG A 173 -20.30 2.13 -8.46
C ARG A 173 -19.48 1.70 -9.67
N ASP A 174 -20.12 1.11 -10.68
CA ASP A 174 -19.45 0.64 -11.90
C ASP A 174 -18.78 1.79 -12.63
N ARG A 175 -19.45 2.95 -12.75
CA ARG A 175 -18.88 4.16 -13.35
C ARG A 175 -17.65 4.64 -12.57
N SER A 176 -17.72 4.65 -11.24
CA SER A 176 -16.60 5.05 -10.38
C SER A 176 -15.42 4.05 -10.48
N ASN A 177 -15.72 2.75 -10.47
CA ASN A 177 -14.75 1.67 -10.60
C ASN A 177 -14.06 1.68 -11.96
N GLN A 178 -14.81 1.85 -13.05
CA GLN A 178 -14.24 1.98 -14.40
C GLN A 178 -13.32 3.19 -14.53
N LYS A 179 -13.70 4.33 -13.93
CA LYS A 179 -12.85 5.52 -13.89
C LYS A 179 -11.56 5.25 -13.12
N ALA A 180 -11.66 4.67 -11.92
CA ALA A 180 -10.49 4.30 -11.12
C ALA A 180 -9.56 3.32 -11.87
N LEU A 181 -10.12 2.33 -12.56
CA LEU A 181 -9.36 1.38 -13.36
C LEU A 181 -8.66 2.06 -14.54
N SER A 182 -9.35 2.96 -15.26
CA SER A 182 -8.76 3.73 -16.35
C SER A 182 -7.62 4.64 -15.86
N ASP A 183 -7.80 5.30 -14.72
CA ASP A 183 -6.76 6.14 -14.12
C ASP A 183 -5.55 5.31 -13.66
N ALA A 184 -5.78 4.13 -13.08
CA ALA A 184 -4.71 3.20 -12.72
C ALA A 184 -3.96 2.70 -13.97
N GLN A 185 -4.67 2.35 -15.04
CA GLN A 185 -4.09 1.93 -16.31
C GLN A 185 -3.22 3.05 -16.91
N LYS A 186 -3.69 4.29 -16.95
CA LYS A 186 -2.91 5.43 -17.43
C LYS A 186 -1.62 5.62 -16.64
N LYS A 187 -1.69 5.52 -15.31
CA LYS A 187 -0.50 5.61 -14.44
C LYS A 187 0.50 4.48 -14.71
N LEU A 188 0.02 3.26 -14.92
CA LEU A 188 0.86 2.12 -15.27
C LEU A 188 1.56 2.34 -16.62
N THR A 189 0.81 2.72 -17.65
CA THR A 189 1.38 3.01 -18.97
C THR A 189 2.40 4.15 -18.92
N GLU A 190 2.13 5.20 -18.16
CA GLU A 190 3.06 6.30 -17.96
C GLU A 190 4.34 5.87 -17.22
N ALA A 191 4.22 5.03 -16.19
CA ALA A 191 5.39 4.48 -15.49
C ALA A 191 6.23 3.58 -16.41
N GLN A 192 5.59 2.71 -17.20
CA GLN A 192 6.23 1.87 -18.20
C GLN A 192 6.96 2.71 -19.26
N ARG A 193 6.31 3.76 -19.78
CA ARG A 193 6.87 4.69 -20.75
C ARG A 193 8.10 5.39 -20.20
N ARG A 194 8.01 6.01 -19.00
CA ARG A 194 9.14 6.69 -18.34
C ARG A 194 10.31 5.75 -18.11
N LEU A 195 10.06 4.52 -17.67
CA LEU A 195 11.12 3.52 -17.49
C LEU A 195 11.79 3.18 -18.82
N SER A 196 11.01 2.96 -19.88
CA SER A 196 11.53 2.65 -21.22
C SER A 196 12.36 3.80 -21.80
N GLU A 197 11.85 5.02 -21.73
CA GLU A 197 12.55 6.25 -22.18
C GLU A 197 13.86 6.41 -21.42
N TYR A 198 13.82 6.26 -20.10
CA TYR A 198 15.02 6.35 -19.28
C TYR A 198 16.05 5.28 -19.63
N LYS A 199 15.64 4.02 -19.86
CA LYS A 199 16.56 2.95 -20.29
C LYS A 199 17.22 3.29 -21.63
N ALA A 200 16.46 3.83 -22.58
CA ALA A 200 16.97 4.24 -23.90
C ALA A 200 17.97 5.41 -23.80
N GLU A 201 17.64 6.45 -23.02
CA GLU A 201 18.49 7.64 -22.85
C GLU A 201 19.74 7.36 -22.00
N SER A 202 19.58 6.59 -20.91
CA SER A 202 20.67 6.32 -19.97
C SER A 202 21.67 5.31 -20.52
N GLY A 203 21.24 4.41 -21.42
CA GLY A 203 22.00 3.25 -21.87
C GLY A 203 22.14 2.16 -20.80
N LEU A 204 21.39 2.26 -19.70
CA LEU A 204 21.39 1.34 -18.57
C LEU A 204 20.06 0.56 -18.54
N ASN A 205 20.11 -0.71 -18.95
CA ASN A 205 18.94 -1.57 -19.05
C ASN A 205 18.58 -2.25 -17.73
N SER A 206 19.59 -2.55 -16.92
CA SER A 206 19.43 -3.20 -15.61
C SER A 206 20.58 -2.84 -14.66
N SER A 207 20.29 -2.87 -13.35
CA SER A 207 21.30 -2.71 -12.31
C SER A 207 22.33 -3.85 -12.29
N SER A 208 22.02 -5.01 -12.89
CA SER A 208 22.99 -6.11 -13.03
C SER A 208 24.19 -5.74 -13.90
N GLN A 209 24.02 -4.87 -14.90
CA GLN A 209 25.12 -4.41 -15.76
C GLN A 209 26.19 -3.66 -14.98
N ILE A 210 25.82 -2.97 -13.90
CA ILE A 210 26.78 -2.28 -13.01
C ILE A 210 27.56 -3.31 -12.19
N LYS A 211 26.89 -4.35 -11.67
CA LYS A 211 27.57 -5.44 -10.95
C LYS A 211 28.57 -6.18 -11.85
N GLU A 212 28.17 -6.48 -13.08
CA GLU A 212 29.05 -7.10 -14.09
C GLU A 212 30.24 -6.19 -14.43
N LEU A 213 30.01 -4.88 -14.58
CA LEU A 213 31.08 -3.91 -14.83
C LEU A 213 32.09 -3.85 -13.67
N ILE A 214 31.61 -3.82 -12.42
CA ILE A 214 32.47 -3.86 -11.23
C ILE A 214 33.29 -5.16 -11.21
N SER A 215 32.64 -6.30 -11.45
CA SER A 215 33.35 -7.60 -11.50
C SER A 215 34.43 -7.64 -12.58
N ASN A 216 34.16 -7.07 -13.76
CA ASN A 216 35.15 -6.98 -14.84
C ASN A 216 36.32 -6.05 -14.48
N ILE A 217 36.05 -4.93 -13.81
CA ILE A 217 37.10 -4.01 -13.33
C ILE A 217 37.99 -4.73 -12.31
N GLU A 218 37.41 -5.44 -11.34
CA GLU A 218 38.18 -6.16 -10.32
C GLU A 218 39.01 -7.31 -10.93
N LEU A 219 38.47 -8.01 -11.94
CA LEU A 219 39.22 -9.01 -12.69
C LEU A 219 40.44 -8.40 -13.41
N LEU A 220 40.24 -7.28 -14.12
CA LEU A 220 41.34 -6.59 -14.80
C LEU A 220 42.35 -5.99 -13.83
N ARG A 221 41.93 -5.50 -12.66
CA ARG A 221 42.82 -5.03 -11.59
C ARG A 221 43.68 -6.15 -11.05
N LYS A 222 43.09 -7.33 -10.82
CA LYS A 222 43.82 -8.54 -10.40
C LYS A 222 44.85 -8.94 -11.45
N GLN A 223 44.45 -9.07 -12.72
CA GLN A 223 45.37 -9.37 -13.83
C GLN A 223 46.50 -8.35 -13.95
N ARG A 224 46.19 -7.05 -13.85
CA ARG A 224 47.19 -5.98 -13.84
C ARG A 224 48.17 -6.14 -12.68
N SER A 225 47.69 -6.47 -11.48
CA SER A 225 48.55 -6.67 -10.31
C SER A 225 49.49 -7.86 -10.48
N GLU A 226 49.01 -8.96 -11.05
CA GLU A 226 49.81 -10.15 -11.34
C GLU A 226 50.93 -9.85 -12.37
N ILE A 227 50.58 -9.20 -13.48
CA ILE A 227 51.55 -8.80 -14.52
C ILE A 227 52.52 -7.75 -14.00
N TYR A 228 52.06 -6.81 -13.18
CA TYR A 228 52.92 -5.81 -12.56
C TYR A 228 53.95 -6.44 -11.62
N ALA A 229 53.54 -7.44 -10.82
CA ALA A 229 54.49 -8.18 -9.98
C ALA A 229 55.55 -8.92 -10.83
N GLN A 230 55.14 -9.55 -11.95
CA GLN A 230 56.06 -10.18 -12.89
C GLN A 230 57.02 -9.16 -13.52
N GLN A 231 56.50 -7.99 -13.92
CA GLN A 231 57.29 -6.88 -14.47
C GLN A 231 58.36 -6.41 -13.45
N GLN A 232 58.00 -6.25 -12.18
CA GLN A 232 58.94 -5.84 -11.11
C GLN A 232 60.02 -6.90 -10.88
N GLN A 233 59.64 -8.18 -10.88
CA GLN A 233 60.58 -9.30 -10.74
C GLN A 233 61.56 -9.35 -11.93
N LEU A 234 61.07 -9.22 -13.16
CA LEU A 234 61.88 -9.17 -14.38
C LEU A 234 62.80 -7.94 -14.40
N GLY A 235 62.29 -6.76 -14.07
CA GLY A 235 63.08 -5.53 -14.00
C GLY A 235 64.20 -5.61 -12.96
N SER A 236 63.95 -6.26 -11.82
CA SER A 236 64.99 -6.49 -10.80
C SER A 236 66.07 -7.44 -11.30
N ARG A 237 65.70 -8.55 -11.95
CA ARG A 237 66.65 -9.50 -12.56
C ARG A 237 67.48 -8.85 -13.66
N LEU A 238 66.84 -8.07 -14.52
CA LEU A 238 67.49 -7.33 -15.59
C LEU A 238 68.52 -6.34 -15.02
N LYS A 239 68.13 -5.56 -13.99
CA LYS A 239 69.03 -4.62 -13.32
C LYS A 239 70.22 -5.35 -12.68
N GLN A 240 69.99 -6.47 -12.00
CA GLN A 240 71.05 -7.26 -11.39
C GLN A 240 72.02 -7.81 -12.44
N LEU A 241 71.51 -8.37 -13.54
CA LEU A 241 72.35 -8.93 -14.60
C LEU A 241 73.13 -7.83 -15.34
N SER A 242 72.51 -6.68 -15.62
CA SER A 242 73.17 -5.52 -16.21
C SER A 242 74.30 -4.97 -15.34
N VAL A 243 74.09 -4.87 -14.03
CA VAL A 243 75.13 -4.45 -13.07
C VAL A 243 76.26 -5.46 -13.00
N ASN A 244 75.96 -6.76 -12.92
CA ASN A 244 76.96 -7.82 -12.84
C ASN A 244 77.83 -7.90 -14.10
N LEU A 245 77.23 -7.65 -15.27
CA LEU A 245 77.94 -7.66 -16.55
C LEU A 245 78.59 -6.30 -16.89
N GLN A 246 78.25 -5.23 -16.15
CA GLN A 246 78.68 -3.85 -16.40
C GLN A 246 78.33 -3.35 -17.81
N LEU A 247 77.16 -3.75 -18.31
CA LEU A 247 76.68 -3.45 -19.66
C LEU A 247 75.16 -3.38 -19.72
N SER A 248 74.65 -2.56 -20.63
CA SER A 248 73.23 -2.37 -20.91
C SER A 248 72.69 -3.45 -21.87
N PRO A 249 71.35 -3.63 -21.93
CA PRO A 249 70.71 -4.49 -22.93
C PRO A 249 71.06 -4.17 -24.37
N GLN A 250 71.21 -2.90 -24.68
CA GLN A 250 71.55 -2.47 -26.03
C GLN A 250 73.01 -2.81 -26.36
N GLU A 251 73.94 -2.60 -25.42
CA GLU A 251 75.34 -3.01 -25.59
C GLU A 251 75.49 -4.53 -25.68
N ALA A 252 74.69 -5.31 -24.94
CA ALA A 252 74.65 -6.76 -25.05
C ALA A 252 74.15 -7.25 -26.43
N ALA A 253 73.14 -6.57 -26.99
CA ALA A 253 72.67 -6.84 -28.35
C ALA A 253 73.73 -6.51 -29.41
N ASP A 254 74.39 -5.35 -29.28
CA ASP A 254 75.51 -4.96 -30.14
C ASP A 254 76.64 -5.98 -30.07
N ALA A 255 76.96 -6.48 -28.85
CA ALA A 255 77.94 -7.52 -28.62
C ALA A 255 77.64 -8.79 -29.42
N LEU A 256 76.38 -9.24 -29.40
CA LEU A 256 75.93 -10.43 -30.11
C LEU A 256 76.08 -10.25 -31.63
N VAL A 257 75.71 -9.09 -32.16
CA VAL A 257 75.89 -8.78 -33.60
C VAL A 257 77.38 -8.90 -33.97
N LEU A 258 78.26 -8.25 -33.21
CA LEU A 258 79.71 -8.32 -33.42
C LEU A 258 80.27 -9.73 -33.23
N GLN A 259 79.72 -10.52 -32.31
CA GLN A 259 80.14 -11.89 -32.06
C GLN A 259 79.80 -12.84 -33.23
N THR A 260 78.66 -12.61 -33.88
CA THR A 260 78.19 -13.45 -34.98
C THR A 260 78.87 -13.18 -36.32
N ASP A 261 79.54 -12.03 -36.51
CA ASP A 261 80.22 -11.68 -37.76
C ASP A 261 81.62 -12.31 -37.87
N GLN A 262 81.81 -13.22 -38.84
CA GLN A 262 83.06 -13.96 -39.00
C GLN A 262 84.26 -13.06 -39.33
N GLN A 263 84.04 -12.00 -40.12
CA GLN A 263 85.11 -11.08 -40.51
C GLN A 263 85.58 -10.25 -39.32
N PHE A 264 84.63 -9.76 -38.52
CA PHE A 264 84.91 -9.08 -37.26
C PHE A 264 85.67 -9.98 -36.29
N GLN A 265 85.25 -11.24 -36.10
CA GLN A 265 85.95 -12.20 -35.23
C GLN A 265 87.40 -12.46 -35.69
N LYS A 266 87.63 -12.54 -37.01
CA LYS A 266 88.98 -12.68 -37.56
C LYS A 266 89.84 -11.46 -37.27
N SER A 267 89.35 -10.24 -37.57
CA SER A 267 90.07 -9.00 -37.27
C SER A 267 90.31 -8.81 -35.77
N PHE A 268 89.38 -9.27 -34.92
CA PHE A 268 89.54 -9.26 -33.47
C PHE A 268 90.67 -10.19 -33.03
N SER A 269 90.73 -11.42 -33.57
CA SER A 269 91.83 -12.37 -33.32
C SER A 269 93.19 -11.85 -33.80
N GLU A 270 93.24 -11.17 -34.95
CA GLU A 270 94.47 -10.55 -35.47
C GLU A 270 94.94 -9.42 -34.55
N TYR A 271 94.00 -8.59 -34.07
CA TYR A 271 94.28 -7.53 -33.12
C TYR A 271 94.78 -8.05 -31.76
N THR A 272 94.15 -9.09 -31.19
CA THR A 272 94.58 -9.68 -29.92
C THR A 272 95.95 -10.36 -30.04
N THR A 273 96.22 -11.03 -31.16
CA THR A 273 97.54 -11.62 -31.45
C THR A 273 98.60 -10.54 -31.57
N ALA A 274 98.37 -9.49 -32.37
CA ALA A 274 99.30 -8.37 -32.52
C ALA A 274 99.53 -7.60 -31.21
N THR A 275 98.50 -7.48 -30.36
CA THR A 275 98.61 -6.87 -29.03
C THR A 275 99.44 -7.75 -28.09
N THR A 276 99.29 -9.07 -28.16
CA THR A 276 100.04 -10.02 -27.32
C THR A 276 101.50 -10.07 -27.72
N THR A 277 101.81 -10.11 -29.03
CA THR A 277 103.18 -10.06 -29.54
C THR A 277 103.85 -8.73 -29.20
N LEU A 278 103.14 -7.60 -29.34
CA LEU A 278 103.65 -6.29 -28.93
C LEU A 278 103.97 -6.24 -27.44
N LYS A 279 103.07 -6.74 -26.57
CA LYS A 279 103.32 -6.80 -25.11
C LYS A 279 104.51 -7.71 -24.76
N ALA A 280 104.65 -8.86 -25.42
CA ALA A 280 105.77 -9.76 -25.20
C ALA A 280 107.10 -9.12 -25.63
N LEU A 281 107.16 -8.49 -26.80
CA LEU A 281 108.36 -7.80 -27.27
C LEU A 281 108.71 -6.60 -26.39
N LEU A 282 107.72 -5.84 -25.90
CA LEU A 282 107.94 -4.72 -24.98
C LEU A 282 108.43 -5.15 -23.59
N SER A 283 108.20 -6.40 -23.19
CA SER A 283 108.74 -6.94 -21.93
C SER A 283 110.26 -7.12 -21.99
N ASP A 284 110.79 -7.49 -23.16
CA ASP A 284 112.19 -7.85 -23.34
C ASP A 284 113.01 -6.78 -24.08
N ARG A 285 112.35 -5.87 -24.81
CA ARG A 285 112.97 -4.90 -25.73
C ARG A 285 112.39 -3.50 -25.55
N GLY A 286 113.23 -2.49 -25.76
CA GLY A 286 112.83 -1.08 -25.68
C GLY A 286 111.85 -0.66 -26.79
N PRO A 287 111.15 0.48 -26.64
CA PRO A 287 110.08 0.91 -27.55
C PRO A 287 110.52 1.24 -28.99
N ASN A 288 111.83 1.40 -29.23
CA ASN A 288 112.40 1.81 -30.52
C ASN A 288 113.04 0.66 -31.31
N TYR A 289 112.96 -0.58 -30.81
CA TYR A 289 113.49 -1.74 -31.54
C TYR A 289 112.67 -1.99 -32.83
N PRO A 290 113.30 -2.32 -33.98
CA PRO A 290 112.60 -2.44 -35.27
C PRO A 290 111.41 -3.41 -35.29
N ASP A 291 111.52 -4.51 -34.56
CA ASP A 291 110.47 -5.53 -34.39
C ASP A 291 109.32 -5.06 -33.48
N VAL A 292 109.60 -4.22 -32.48
CA VAL A 292 108.57 -3.56 -31.65
C VAL A 292 107.80 -2.54 -32.47
N VAL A 293 108.49 -1.77 -33.32
CA VAL A 293 107.86 -0.81 -34.25
C VAL A 293 106.96 -1.55 -35.27
N ALA A 294 107.46 -2.64 -35.86
CA ALA A 294 106.68 -3.47 -36.78
C ALA A 294 105.45 -4.08 -36.09
N ALA A 295 105.60 -4.63 -34.88
CA ALA A 295 104.48 -5.16 -34.10
C ALA A 295 103.45 -4.09 -33.72
N ARG A 296 103.89 -2.86 -33.42
CA ARG A 296 103.00 -1.72 -33.15
C ARG A 296 102.21 -1.32 -34.39
N GLN A 297 102.86 -1.19 -35.54
CA GLN A 297 102.18 -0.87 -36.80
C GLN A 297 101.16 -1.97 -37.18
N GLN A 298 101.51 -3.24 -36.95
CA GLN A 298 100.60 -4.36 -37.19
C GLN A 298 99.38 -4.31 -36.25
N GLN A 299 99.57 -3.94 -34.98
CA GLN A 299 98.50 -3.77 -34.01
C GLN A 299 97.58 -2.59 -34.36
N GLU A 300 98.13 -1.44 -34.76
CA GLU A 300 97.36 -0.27 -35.22
C GLU A 300 96.56 -0.55 -36.49
N ALA A 301 97.16 -1.25 -37.46
CA ALA A 301 96.46 -1.65 -38.69
C ALA A 301 95.31 -2.65 -38.39
N ALA A 302 95.55 -3.64 -37.53
CA ALA A 302 94.51 -4.58 -37.10
C ALA A 302 93.38 -3.87 -36.33
N LEU A 303 93.72 -2.89 -35.50
CA LEU A 303 92.75 -2.05 -34.79
C LEU A 303 91.87 -1.26 -35.76
N ALA A 304 92.46 -0.60 -36.75
CA ALA A 304 91.72 0.21 -37.71
C ALA A 304 90.69 -0.64 -38.49
N MET A 305 91.10 -1.83 -38.95
CA MET A 305 90.20 -2.77 -39.62
C MET A 305 89.07 -3.26 -38.71
N LEU A 306 89.38 -3.55 -37.44
CA LEU A 306 88.40 -3.98 -36.44
C LEU A 306 87.35 -2.89 -36.18
N LEU A 307 87.79 -1.64 -35.99
CA LEU A 307 86.92 -0.50 -35.72
C LEU A 307 86.05 -0.14 -36.93
N GLU A 308 86.60 -0.17 -38.15
CA GLU A 308 85.83 0.03 -39.37
C GLU A 308 84.73 -1.03 -39.52
N ARG A 309 85.07 -2.32 -39.32
CA ARG A 309 84.09 -3.40 -39.42
C ARG A 309 83.01 -3.27 -38.35
N GLY A 310 83.39 -2.98 -37.11
CA GLY A 310 82.44 -2.77 -36.01
C GLY A 310 81.48 -1.60 -36.28
N LYS A 311 82.00 -0.49 -36.83
CA LYS A 311 81.18 0.66 -37.23
C LYS A 311 80.22 0.31 -38.36
N ALA A 312 80.67 -0.46 -39.36
CA ALA A 312 79.83 -0.90 -40.46
C ALA A 312 78.67 -1.81 -39.99
N LEU A 313 78.90 -2.67 -39.00
CA LEU A 313 77.89 -3.58 -38.46
C LEU A 313 76.88 -2.88 -37.54
N LEU A 314 77.34 -1.99 -36.67
CA LEU A 314 76.49 -1.35 -35.65
C LEU A 314 75.90 -0.01 -36.11
N GLY A 315 76.35 0.55 -37.24
CA GLY A 315 75.92 1.85 -37.74
C GLY A 315 76.36 3.04 -36.87
N LYS A 316 77.24 2.82 -35.88
CA LYS A 316 77.74 3.81 -34.92
C LYS A 316 79.24 3.62 -34.67
N PRO A 317 80.00 4.68 -34.34
CA PRO A 317 81.42 4.53 -34.01
C PRO A 317 81.58 3.61 -32.79
N VAL A 318 82.51 2.66 -32.88
CA VAL A 318 82.86 1.76 -31.78
C VAL A 318 84.12 2.30 -31.12
N GLU A 319 84.11 2.45 -29.80
CA GLU A 319 85.31 2.86 -29.07
C GLU A 319 86.11 1.64 -28.61
N GLN A 320 87.42 1.83 -28.47
CA GLN A 320 88.37 0.78 -28.04
C GLN A 320 88.02 0.21 -26.65
N LEU A 321 87.58 1.08 -25.74
CA LEU A 321 87.13 0.72 -24.40
C LEU A 321 85.85 -0.13 -24.41
N THR A 322 84.97 0.10 -25.38
CA THR A 322 83.75 -0.70 -25.55
C THR A 322 84.12 -2.11 -26.00
N LEU A 323 85.09 -2.27 -26.91
CA LEU A 323 85.60 -3.56 -27.35
C LEU A 323 86.22 -4.40 -26.22
N GLU A 324 86.94 -3.76 -25.29
CA GLU A 324 87.49 -4.42 -24.10
C GLU A 324 86.41 -4.87 -23.12
N ARG A 325 85.35 -4.07 -22.91
CA ARG A 325 84.22 -4.43 -22.04
C ARG A 325 83.31 -5.51 -22.63
N LEU A 326 83.22 -5.55 -23.95
CA LEU A 326 82.52 -6.56 -24.71
C LEU A 326 83.22 -7.94 -24.64
N ASN A 327 84.47 -7.98 -24.14
CA ASN A 327 85.38 -9.14 -24.02
C ASN A 327 84.91 -10.39 -24.76
N LEU A 328 85.09 -10.34 -26.09
CA LEU A 328 84.68 -11.35 -27.08
C LEU A 328 85.69 -12.51 -27.17
N ASP A 329 86.55 -12.67 -26.16
CA ASP A 329 87.62 -13.65 -26.19
C ASP A 329 87.07 -15.09 -26.22
N ASN A 330 87.17 -15.69 -27.40
CA ASN A 330 86.71 -17.03 -27.70
C ASN A 330 87.82 -18.08 -27.52
N SER A 331 89.04 -17.65 -27.14
CA SER A 331 90.23 -18.52 -27.11
C SER A 331 90.16 -19.66 -26.08
N ASN A 332 89.34 -19.53 -25.04
CA ASN A 332 89.20 -20.51 -23.94
C ASN A 332 87.77 -21.07 -23.76
N GLY A 333 86.86 -20.92 -24.73
CA GLY A 333 85.47 -21.40 -24.64
C GLY A 333 84.53 -20.57 -23.74
N SER A 334 85.06 -19.58 -23.02
CA SER A 334 84.31 -18.60 -22.20
C SER A 334 83.43 -17.64 -23.02
N GLY A 335 83.76 -17.41 -24.30
CA GLY A 335 82.98 -16.55 -25.19
C GLY A 335 81.55 -17.05 -25.43
N GLY A 336 81.34 -18.37 -25.45
CA GLY A 336 80.00 -18.97 -25.58
C GLY A 336 79.12 -18.78 -24.34
N GLN A 337 79.69 -18.83 -23.14
CA GLN A 337 78.96 -18.61 -21.88
C GLN A 337 78.54 -17.14 -21.73
N ARG A 338 79.40 -16.20 -22.15
CA ARG A 338 79.08 -14.77 -22.13
C ARG A 338 78.04 -14.40 -23.18
N ALA A 339 78.10 -15.02 -24.36
CA ALA A 339 77.06 -14.91 -25.40
C ALA A 339 75.68 -15.31 -24.86
N GLN A 340 75.60 -16.40 -24.09
CA GLN A 340 74.36 -16.83 -23.44
C GLN A 340 73.83 -15.80 -22.44
N LEU A 341 74.70 -15.18 -21.64
CA LEU A 341 74.30 -14.12 -20.71
C LEU A 341 73.84 -12.85 -21.45
N PHE A 342 74.47 -12.48 -22.56
CA PHE A 342 74.01 -11.39 -23.43
C PHE A 342 72.65 -11.69 -24.05
N GLN A 343 72.46 -12.91 -24.57
CA GLN A 343 71.18 -13.35 -25.11
C GLN A 343 70.09 -13.29 -24.03
N GLN A 344 70.37 -13.81 -22.83
CA GLN A 344 69.44 -13.73 -21.70
C GLN A 344 69.10 -12.28 -21.36
N LEU A 345 70.08 -11.39 -21.34
CA LEU A 345 69.86 -9.97 -21.00
C LEU A 345 68.97 -9.28 -22.05
N VAL A 346 69.18 -9.56 -23.35
CA VAL A 346 68.32 -9.06 -24.44
C VAL A 346 66.90 -9.65 -24.36
N THR A 347 66.76 -10.95 -24.08
CA THR A 347 65.45 -11.59 -23.89
C THR A 347 64.71 -10.99 -22.70
N LEU A 348 65.38 -10.82 -21.56
CA LEU A 348 64.79 -10.20 -20.36
C LEU A 348 64.33 -8.76 -20.64
N GLU A 349 65.08 -7.98 -21.42
CA GLU A 349 64.67 -6.63 -21.81
C GLU A 349 63.41 -6.64 -22.67
N SER A 350 63.37 -7.50 -23.69
CA SER A 350 62.18 -7.67 -24.54
C SER A 350 60.96 -8.08 -23.72
N ASP A 351 61.11 -9.05 -22.82
CA ASP A 351 60.04 -9.51 -21.93
C ASP A 351 59.58 -8.39 -20.97
N TYR A 352 60.53 -7.66 -20.39
CA TYR A 352 60.25 -6.52 -19.51
C TYR A 352 59.48 -5.40 -20.25
N GLN A 353 59.90 -5.06 -21.47
CA GLN A 353 59.17 -4.10 -22.32
C GLN A 353 57.77 -4.61 -22.68
N GLY A 354 57.65 -5.90 -23.01
CA GLY A 354 56.37 -6.56 -23.27
C GLY A 354 55.41 -6.46 -22.09
N LEU A 355 55.85 -6.83 -20.89
CA LEU A 355 55.03 -6.71 -19.67
C LEU A 355 54.70 -5.24 -19.34
N THR A 356 55.64 -4.32 -19.56
CA THR A 356 55.41 -2.88 -19.37
C THR A 356 54.28 -2.37 -20.26
N ALA A 357 54.27 -2.77 -21.54
CA ALA A 357 53.21 -2.43 -22.48
C ALA A 357 51.86 -3.05 -22.07
N GLN A 358 51.86 -4.30 -21.57
CA GLN A 358 50.66 -4.97 -21.06
C GLN A 358 50.08 -4.25 -19.84
N VAL A 359 50.91 -3.92 -18.84
CA VAL A 359 50.48 -3.15 -17.65
C VAL A 359 49.88 -1.81 -18.05
N ARG A 360 50.52 -1.09 -18.99
CA ARG A 360 50.02 0.19 -19.50
C ARG A 360 48.64 0.03 -20.16
N THR A 361 48.47 -0.98 -20.99
CA THR A 361 47.21 -1.27 -21.68
C THR A 361 46.09 -1.60 -20.69
N LEU A 362 46.35 -2.51 -19.73
CA LEU A 362 45.39 -2.86 -18.69
C LEU A 362 45.02 -1.65 -17.82
N THR A 363 45.99 -0.79 -17.49
CA THR A 363 45.75 0.44 -16.73
C THR A 363 44.80 1.38 -17.47
N GLN A 364 44.99 1.57 -18.77
CA GLN A 364 44.09 2.39 -19.59
C GLN A 364 42.68 1.78 -19.68
N GLN A 365 42.58 0.45 -19.81
CA GLN A 365 41.28 -0.24 -19.84
C GLN A 365 40.53 -0.10 -18.51
N VAL A 366 41.21 -0.32 -17.38
CA VAL A 366 40.65 -0.13 -16.03
C VAL A 366 40.15 1.30 -15.87
N GLN A 367 40.97 2.31 -16.20
CA GLN A 367 40.57 3.72 -16.09
C GLN A 367 39.33 4.04 -16.95
N LYS A 368 39.27 3.54 -18.19
CA LYS A 368 38.13 3.74 -19.08
C LYS A 368 36.85 3.14 -18.51
N LEU A 369 36.93 1.94 -17.94
CA LEU A 369 35.78 1.26 -17.32
C LEU A 369 35.36 1.94 -16.00
N GLU A 370 36.31 2.43 -15.20
CA GLU A 370 36.01 3.20 -13.98
C GLU A 370 35.27 4.51 -14.28
N THR A 371 35.71 5.26 -15.29
CA THR A 371 34.99 6.47 -15.73
C THR A 371 33.57 6.13 -16.20
N ARG A 372 33.40 5.02 -16.92
CA ARG A 372 32.08 4.53 -17.32
C ARG A 372 31.23 4.14 -16.11
N LEU A 373 31.82 3.45 -15.12
CA LEU A 373 31.14 3.05 -13.89
C LEU A 373 30.63 4.27 -13.11
N GLN A 374 31.45 5.31 -12.94
CA GLN A 374 31.05 6.55 -12.27
C GLN A 374 29.84 7.20 -12.94
N GLY A 375 29.84 7.26 -14.29
CA GLY A 375 28.70 7.80 -15.04
C GLY A 375 27.43 6.95 -14.94
N LEU A 376 27.55 5.62 -14.84
CA LEU A 376 26.41 4.71 -14.69
C LEU A 376 25.87 4.65 -13.26
N SER A 377 26.72 4.77 -12.25
CA SER A 377 26.31 4.72 -10.84
C SER A 377 25.34 5.85 -10.48
N GLN A 378 25.56 7.07 -11.00
CA GLN A 378 24.62 8.19 -10.82
C GLN A 378 23.25 7.91 -11.46
N LYS A 379 23.23 7.15 -12.57
CA LYS A 379 22.02 6.77 -13.30
C LYS A 379 21.26 5.63 -12.62
N GLU A 380 21.94 4.80 -11.83
CA GLU A 380 21.33 3.66 -11.14
C GLU A 380 20.22 4.07 -10.17
N ALA A 381 20.45 5.12 -9.37
CA ALA A 381 19.48 5.59 -8.39
C ALA A 381 18.15 6.00 -9.04
N VAL A 382 18.21 6.60 -10.24
CA VAL A 382 17.02 7.00 -11.00
C VAL A 382 16.33 5.77 -11.61
N LEU A 383 17.10 4.83 -12.16
CA LEU A 383 16.55 3.56 -12.67
C LEU A 383 15.80 2.80 -11.57
N ASP A 384 16.40 2.67 -10.39
CA ASP A 384 15.82 1.97 -9.24
C ASP A 384 14.54 2.68 -8.74
N ALA A 385 14.53 4.01 -8.70
CA ALA A 385 13.33 4.77 -8.40
C ALA A 385 12.20 4.54 -9.43
N LEU A 386 12.51 4.49 -10.72
CA LEU A 386 11.54 4.21 -11.79
C LEU A 386 11.02 2.77 -11.73
N LEU A 387 11.87 1.80 -11.42
CA LEU A 387 11.45 0.40 -11.19
C LEU A 387 10.47 0.29 -10.03
N ARG A 388 10.75 0.96 -8.89
CA ARG A 388 9.81 1.02 -7.77
C ARG A 388 8.49 1.68 -8.15
N GLN A 389 8.53 2.78 -8.91
CA GLN A 389 7.31 3.45 -9.38
C GLN A 389 6.46 2.54 -10.27
N LEU A 390 7.10 1.76 -11.16
CA LEU A 390 6.42 0.76 -11.97
C LEU A 390 5.75 -0.31 -11.10
N GLN A 391 6.47 -0.89 -10.15
CA GLN A 391 5.93 -1.90 -9.23
C GLN A 391 4.72 -1.38 -8.45
N ILE A 392 4.79 -0.13 -7.94
CA ILE A 392 3.66 0.51 -7.26
C ILE A 392 2.47 0.67 -8.21
N ALA A 393 2.71 1.10 -9.46
CA ALA A 393 1.66 1.27 -10.44
C ALA A 393 1.01 -0.07 -10.83
N GLU A 394 1.79 -1.15 -10.97
CA GLU A 394 1.32 -2.51 -11.20
C GLU A 394 0.46 -3.02 -10.04
N ALA A 395 0.92 -2.82 -8.80
CA ALA A 395 0.18 -3.19 -7.60
C ALA A 395 -1.15 -2.43 -7.47
N VAL A 396 -1.15 -1.12 -7.73
CA VAL A 396 -2.36 -0.30 -7.73
C VAL A 396 -3.32 -0.73 -8.84
N PHE A 397 -2.82 -1.03 -10.04
CA PHE A 397 -3.64 -1.52 -11.15
C PHE A 397 -4.27 -2.88 -10.81
N ALA A 398 -3.48 -3.85 -10.34
CA ALA A 398 -3.94 -5.19 -9.99
C ALA A 398 -4.96 -5.16 -8.85
N SER A 399 -4.71 -4.39 -7.79
CA SER A 399 -5.67 -4.23 -6.68
C SER A 399 -6.96 -3.53 -7.10
N THR A 400 -6.86 -2.54 -7.99
CA THR A 400 -8.04 -1.86 -8.55
C THR A 400 -8.85 -2.82 -9.41
N LEU A 401 -8.20 -3.60 -10.27
CA LEU A 401 -8.84 -4.62 -11.09
C LEU A 401 -9.55 -5.68 -10.22
N ALA A 402 -8.85 -6.22 -9.22
CA ALA A 402 -9.42 -7.17 -8.27
C ALA A 402 -10.64 -6.59 -7.53
N LYS A 403 -10.59 -5.31 -7.14
CA LYS A 403 -11.72 -4.62 -6.51
C LYS A 403 -12.91 -4.48 -7.46
N VAL A 404 -12.68 -4.20 -8.75
CA VAL A 404 -13.75 -4.15 -9.76
C VAL A 404 -14.40 -5.53 -9.90
N ASP A 405 -13.61 -6.59 -10.00
CA ASP A 405 -14.12 -7.95 -10.17
C ASP A 405 -14.89 -8.45 -8.93
N LEU A 406 -14.35 -8.21 -7.74
CA LEU A 406 -15.02 -8.53 -6.48
C LEU A 406 -16.32 -7.72 -6.28
N GLY A 407 -16.33 -6.45 -6.69
CA GLY A 407 -17.50 -5.59 -6.60
C GLY A 407 -18.68 -6.04 -7.45
N ARG A 408 -18.44 -6.71 -8.58
CA ARG A 408 -19.50 -7.30 -9.42
C ARG A 408 -20.20 -8.48 -8.76
N GLY A 409 -19.53 -9.17 -7.84
CA GLY A 409 -20.05 -10.36 -7.14
C GLY A 409 -21.06 -10.06 -6.02
N ASP A 410 -21.18 -8.82 -5.56
CA ASP A 410 -22.09 -8.42 -4.48
C ASP A 410 -23.21 -7.45 -4.94
N PRO A 411 -24.29 -7.98 -5.52
CA PRO A 411 -25.43 -7.19 -5.97
C PRO A 411 -26.28 -6.57 -4.85
N PHE A 412 -26.06 -6.94 -3.58
CA PHE A 412 -26.97 -6.62 -2.46
C PHE A 412 -26.31 -5.84 -1.32
N GLY A 413 -25.03 -5.45 -1.47
CA GLY A 413 -24.26 -4.76 -0.42
C GLY A 413 -24.99 -3.57 0.22
N SER A 414 -25.35 -2.52 -0.53
CA SER A 414 -25.97 -1.32 0.07
C SER A 414 -27.42 -1.49 0.50
N PHE A 415 -28.17 -2.34 -0.21
CA PHE A 415 -29.58 -2.62 0.06
C PHE A 415 -29.82 -4.14 0.06
N PRO A 416 -29.62 -4.83 1.20
CA PRO A 416 -29.94 -6.24 1.35
C PRO A 416 -31.37 -6.60 0.94
N LEU A 417 -31.60 -7.88 0.62
CA LEU A 417 -32.95 -8.38 0.29
C LEU A 417 -33.89 -8.25 1.50
N ILE A 418 -35.14 -7.90 1.21
CA ILE A 418 -36.25 -8.07 2.15
C ILE A 418 -36.94 -9.40 1.85
N GLN A 419 -37.27 -10.14 2.89
CA GLN A 419 -38.01 -11.40 2.80
C GLN A 419 -39.28 -11.27 3.62
N MET A 420 -40.41 -11.69 3.05
CA MET A 420 -41.67 -11.75 3.78
C MET A 420 -41.63 -12.97 4.71
N VAL A 421 -41.66 -12.73 6.02
CA VAL A 421 -41.68 -13.77 7.05
C VAL A 421 -43.11 -14.17 7.35
N GLU A 422 -44.00 -13.17 7.41
CA GLU A 422 -45.42 -13.33 7.63
C GLU A 422 -46.17 -12.50 6.60
N GLU A 423 -47.11 -13.15 5.90
CA GLU A 423 -47.93 -12.49 4.89
C GLU A 423 -48.91 -11.50 5.54
N PRO A 424 -49.34 -10.45 4.82
CA PRO A 424 -50.38 -9.54 5.30
C PRO A 424 -51.60 -10.27 5.86
N SER A 425 -51.88 -10.05 7.14
CA SER A 425 -53.00 -10.69 7.83
C SER A 425 -54.35 -10.18 7.30
N LEU A 426 -55.35 -11.07 7.28
CA LEU A 426 -56.75 -10.73 7.01
C LEU A 426 -57.47 -10.59 8.36
N PRO A 427 -57.73 -9.37 8.86
CA PRO A 427 -58.29 -9.17 10.19
C PRO A 427 -59.75 -9.63 10.26
N GLU A 428 -60.03 -10.59 11.15
CA GLU A 428 -61.37 -11.14 11.38
C GLU A 428 -62.25 -10.21 12.22
N GLU A 429 -61.66 -9.46 13.16
CA GLU A 429 -62.35 -8.50 14.03
C GLU A 429 -61.83 -7.05 13.80
N PRO A 430 -62.70 -6.03 14.01
CA PRO A 430 -62.26 -4.64 13.91
C PRO A 430 -61.32 -4.27 15.06
N THR A 431 -60.18 -3.65 14.71
CA THR A 431 -59.19 -3.15 15.67
C THR A 431 -59.76 -2.04 16.58
N ALA A 432 -60.66 -1.22 16.05
CA ALA A 432 -61.35 -0.16 16.78
C ALA A 432 -62.75 0.13 16.20
N PRO A 433 -63.72 0.57 17.02
CA PRO A 433 -63.65 0.71 18.48
C PRO A 433 -63.73 -0.66 19.18
N LYS A 434 -63.09 -0.82 20.35
CA LYS A 434 -63.18 -2.04 21.17
C LYS A 434 -64.35 -1.94 22.15
N PRO A 435 -65.55 -2.48 21.83
CA PRO A 435 -66.77 -2.22 22.60
C PRO A 435 -66.63 -2.64 24.07
N LYS A 436 -65.94 -3.76 24.34
CA LYS A 436 -65.69 -4.25 25.70
C LYS A 436 -64.92 -3.24 26.56
N LEU A 437 -63.90 -2.56 25.99
CA LEU A 437 -63.11 -1.56 26.72
C LEU A 437 -63.88 -0.26 26.94
N VAL A 438 -64.64 0.18 25.94
CA VAL A 438 -65.46 1.40 26.07
C VAL A 438 -66.53 1.23 27.14
N LEU A 439 -67.21 0.09 27.16
CA LEU A 439 -68.21 -0.23 28.19
C LEU A 439 -67.59 -0.37 29.57
N ALA A 440 -66.44 -1.04 29.69
CA ALA A 440 -65.72 -1.12 30.96
C ALA A 440 -65.29 0.27 31.48
N GLY A 441 -64.80 1.14 30.59
CA GLY A 441 -64.49 2.53 30.90
C GLY A 441 -65.73 3.31 31.35
N ALA A 442 -66.88 3.08 30.72
CA ALA A 442 -68.14 3.71 31.11
C ALA A 442 -68.59 3.27 32.52
N VAL A 443 -68.47 1.99 32.85
CA VAL A 443 -68.76 1.44 34.19
C VAL A 443 -67.83 2.04 35.25
N LEU A 444 -66.52 2.04 35.00
CA LEU A 444 -65.53 2.63 35.93
C LEU A 444 -65.75 4.14 36.12
N GLY A 445 -66.00 4.86 35.03
CA GLY A 445 -66.35 6.29 35.09
C GLY A 445 -67.62 6.53 35.91
N SER A 446 -68.63 5.67 35.75
CA SER A 446 -69.88 5.76 36.51
C SER A 446 -69.66 5.54 38.02
N LEU A 447 -68.81 4.59 38.39
CA LEU A 447 -68.40 4.35 39.77
C LEU A 447 -67.69 5.57 40.37
N LEU A 448 -66.77 6.19 39.62
CA LEU A 448 -66.05 7.39 40.06
C LEU A 448 -66.98 8.59 40.23
N VAL A 449 -67.90 8.83 39.28
CA VAL A 449 -68.91 9.91 39.38
C VAL A 449 -69.79 9.71 40.60
N THR A 450 -70.28 8.48 40.80
CA THR A 450 -71.16 8.14 41.92
C THR A 450 -70.42 8.30 43.25
N THR A 451 -69.19 7.79 43.36
CA THR A 451 -68.35 7.90 44.57
C THR A 451 -67.99 9.36 44.87
N SER A 452 -67.71 10.17 43.86
CA SER A 452 -67.41 11.60 44.05
C SER A 452 -68.61 12.36 44.58
N LEU A 453 -69.81 12.07 44.05
CA LEU A 453 -71.05 12.71 44.50
C LEU A 453 -71.49 12.24 45.89
N THR A 454 -71.25 10.97 46.25
CA THR A 454 -71.52 10.48 47.61
C THR A 454 -70.58 11.10 48.63
N LEU A 455 -69.29 11.28 48.30
CA LEU A 455 -68.34 12.01 49.15
C LEU A 455 -68.77 13.48 49.36
N ILE A 456 -69.19 14.17 48.29
CA ILE A 456 -69.69 15.55 48.39
C ILE A 456 -70.97 15.62 49.24
N TRP A 457 -71.87 14.64 49.11
CA TRP A 457 -73.07 14.54 49.92
C TRP A 457 -72.75 14.33 51.41
N TRP A 458 -71.76 13.49 51.73
CA TRP A 458 -71.31 13.22 53.10
C TRP A 458 -70.44 14.32 53.72
N ARG A 459 -69.99 15.31 52.94
CA ARG A 459 -69.10 16.39 53.41
C ARG A 459 -69.63 17.12 54.65
N ASP A 460 -70.89 17.53 54.63
CA ASP A 460 -71.48 18.32 55.72
C ASP A 460 -71.79 17.49 57.00
N PRO A 461 -72.34 16.27 56.93
CA PRO A 461 -72.47 15.42 58.12
C PRO A 461 -71.11 14.96 58.68
N LEU A 462 -70.11 14.70 57.82
CA LEU A 462 -68.74 14.42 58.28
C LEU A 462 -68.11 15.65 58.95
N ALA A 463 -68.25 16.84 58.38
CA ALA A 463 -67.72 18.08 58.96
C ALA A 463 -68.36 18.45 60.30
N THR A 464 -69.62 18.09 60.51
CA THR A 464 -70.31 18.28 61.80
C THR A 464 -69.93 17.23 62.83
N ALA A 465 -69.77 15.96 62.42
CA ALA A 465 -69.26 14.88 63.26
C ALA A 465 -67.81 15.13 63.71
N THR A 466 -66.93 15.55 62.79
CA THR A 466 -65.53 15.87 63.13
C THR A 466 -65.44 17.09 64.04
N LYS A 467 -66.23 18.14 63.83
CA LYS A 467 -66.31 19.27 64.77
C LYS A 467 -66.81 18.85 66.15
N LYS A 468 -67.75 17.90 66.23
CA LYS A 468 -68.27 17.38 67.51
C LYS A 468 -67.20 16.57 68.25
N ILE A 469 -66.50 15.69 67.54
CA ILE A 469 -65.38 14.91 68.10
C ILE A 469 -64.23 15.82 68.54
N LEU A 470 -63.88 16.83 67.73
CA LEU A 470 -62.84 17.80 68.09
C LEU A 470 -63.23 18.59 69.36
N LYS A 471 -64.51 18.88 69.54
CA LYS A 471 -65.04 19.56 70.72
C LYS A 471 -65.07 18.67 71.96
N GLU A 472 -65.22 17.35 71.81
CA GLU A 472 -65.11 16.37 72.89
C GLU A 472 -63.65 15.99 73.24
N ILE A 473 -62.70 16.21 72.33
CA ILE A 473 -61.26 15.98 72.58
C ILE A 473 -60.58 17.22 73.19
N VAL A 474 -61.11 18.42 72.92
CA VAL A 474 -60.57 19.71 73.41
C VAL A 474 -61.26 20.18 74.70
N ALA A 475 -62.38 19.57 75.10
CA ALA A 475 -63.02 19.72 76.41
C ALA A 475 -62.51 18.63 77.37
#